data_AF-A0A9C8I859-F1
#
_entry.id   AF-A0A9C8I859-F1
#
_cell.length_a   1.000
_cell.length_b   1.000
_cell.length_c   1.000
_cell.angle_alpha   90.00
_cell.angle_beta   90.00
_cell.angle_gamma   90.00
#
_symmetry.space_group_name_H-M   'P 1'
#
loop_
_entity.id
_entity.type
_entity.pdbx_description
1 polymer ?
#
loop_
_entity_poly.entity_id
_entity_poly.type
_entity_poly.pdbx_seq_one_letter_code
_entity_poly.pdbx_strand_id
1 'polypeptide(L)'
;YIQLGVEIYGGPILASWLDRDLGLAGRILIREKSGAARAQLVFIDKPVCRIPNLAIHMARDINNEGLKIDKQTQLPPLMGLGDESVLAMEPLKKLIAEFVGIRPGKIESFRLDVVDIQPGTLGGIYNEFIFAPRYDNLSSCHAAIEALIDAPSETEFTQVVALFDNEEVGSATPAGAGSRFLDNFIERISLSKNNSRENFFRAMNVSTMISADGAHAVHPNYPEAHDPHHLPMLNGGPVIKVNAMERYTSDIDALEHLNSCALRAKVKLQTFVARTDKPCGSTIGPMTAARLGIDSVDIGNPMIAMHSIREMAGTEDQLSMILLLKEHFS
;
A
#
# COMPACT_ATOMS: atom_id res chain seq x y z
N TYR A 1 28.38 17.62 3.99
CA TYR A 1 27.31 16.81 4.61
C TYR A 1 27.31 15.44 3.97
N ILE A 2 27.05 14.38 4.75
CA ILE A 2 26.84 13.05 4.19
C ILE A 2 25.37 12.91 3.84
N GLN A 3 25.07 12.80 2.55
CA GLN A 3 23.71 12.64 2.03
C GLN A 3 23.51 11.27 1.41
N LEU A 4 22.32 10.71 1.56
CA LEU A 4 21.94 9.51 0.83
C LEU A 4 21.32 9.92 -0.51
N GLY A 5 21.85 9.40 -1.60
CA GLY A 5 21.12 9.42 -2.87
C GLY A 5 19.87 8.56 -2.72
N VAL A 6 18.71 9.10 -3.12
CA VAL A 6 17.42 8.43 -3.03
C VAL A 6 16.72 8.45 -4.39
N GLU A 7 15.88 7.46 -4.61
CA GLU A 7 14.96 7.39 -5.74
C GLU A 7 13.53 7.53 -5.20
N ILE A 8 12.67 8.22 -5.94
CA ILE A 8 11.26 8.33 -5.59
C ILE A 8 10.55 7.08 -6.11
N TYR A 9 9.90 6.37 -5.21
CA TYR A 9 9.06 5.23 -5.53
C TYR A 9 7.58 5.63 -5.39
N GLY A 10 6.77 5.33 -6.39
CA GLY A 10 5.34 5.65 -6.41
C GLY A 10 5.02 7.13 -6.63
N GLY A 11 3.82 7.54 -6.22
CA GLY A 11 3.32 8.91 -6.31
C GLY A 11 3.19 9.65 -4.96
N PRO A 12 4.25 9.77 -4.14
CA PRO A 12 4.14 10.32 -2.79
C PRO A 12 3.90 11.82 -2.75
N ILE A 13 3.24 12.29 -1.67
CA ILE A 13 3.19 13.70 -1.31
C ILE A 13 4.56 14.10 -0.74
N LEU A 14 5.46 14.56 -1.60
CA LEU A 14 6.86 14.88 -1.27
C LEU A 14 7.03 15.80 -0.07
N ALA A 15 6.17 16.82 0.06
CA ALA A 15 6.21 17.76 1.17
C ALA A 15 6.04 17.09 2.55
N SER A 16 5.31 15.97 2.61
CA SER A 16 5.07 15.27 3.89
C SER A 16 6.31 14.55 4.44
N TRP A 17 7.29 14.28 3.58
CA TRP A 17 8.56 13.62 3.94
C TRP A 17 9.58 14.57 4.55
N LEU A 18 9.38 15.88 4.39
CA LEU A 18 10.28 16.87 4.96
C LEU A 18 10.12 16.95 6.49
N ASP A 19 11.23 17.25 7.14
CA ASP A 19 11.30 17.47 8.59
C ASP A 19 10.79 16.32 9.47
N ARG A 20 10.82 15.10 8.92
CA ARG A 20 10.54 13.85 9.63
C ARG A 20 11.80 13.25 10.23
N ASP A 21 11.59 12.50 11.29
CA ASP A 21 12.59 11.63 11.89
C ASP A 21 12.58 10.32 11.10
N LEU A 22 13.60 10.08 10.29
CA LEU A 22 13.58 9.00 9.30
C LEU A 22 14.55 7.88 9.67
N GLY A 23 14.03 6.66 9.56
CA GLY A 23 14.74 5.40 9.66
C GLY A 23 14.94 4.75 8.29
N LEU A 24 15.44 3.51 8.31
CA LEU A 24 15.64 2.70 7.10
C LEU A 24 15.08 1.29 7.31
N ALA A 25 14.31 0.78 6.36
CA ALA A 25 13.78 -0.58 6.38
C ALA A 25 14.01 -1.26 5.04
N GLY A 26 14.17 -2.58 5.01
CA GLY A 26 14.27 -3.32 3.76
C GLY A 26 15.07 -4.60 3.90
N ARG A 27 15.89 -4.92 2.89
CA ARG A 27 16.67 -6.16 2.85
C ARG A 27 18.11 -5.93 2.42
N ILE A 28 19.01 -6.74 2.98
CA ILE A 28 20.41 -6.82 2.62
C ILE A 28 20.77 -8.22 2.11
N LEU A 29 21.74 -8.29 1.20
CA LEU A 29 22.39 -9.54 0.81
C LEU A 29 23.75 -9.65 1.51
N ILE A 30 23.93 -10.75 2.24
CA ILE A 30 25.11 -11.02 3.04
C ILE A 30 25.89 -12.17 2.39
N ARG A 31 27.18 -11.96 2.13
CA ARG A 31 28.08 -13.04 1.69
C ARG A 31 28.40 -13.98 2.84
N GLU A 32 28.12 -15.26 2.64
CA GLU A 32 28.45 -16.32 3.57
C GLU A 32 29.85 -16.89 3.31
N LYS A 33 30.40 -17.62 4.30
CA LYS A 33 31.72 -18.27 4.17
C LYS A 33 31.73 -19.32 3.06
N SER A 34 30.58 -19.94 2.77
CA SER A 34 30.39 -20.91 1.68
C SER A 34 30.52 -20.29 0.29
N GLY A 35 30.54 -18.96 0.18
CA GLY A 35 30.42 -18.26 -1.09
C GLY A 35 28.97 -18.02 -1.52
N ALA A 36 27.96 -18.54 -0.82
CA ALA A 36 26.55 -18.22 -1.09
C ALA A 36 26.19 -16.81 -0.58
N ALA A 37 25.12 -16.22 -1.12
CA ALA A 37 24.52 -14.99 -0.60
C ALA A 37 23.20 -15.31 0.09
N ARG A 38 22.99 -14.75 1.28
CA ARG A 38 21.75 -14.89 2.05
C ARG A 38 21.07 -13.54 2.18
N ALA A 39 19.77 -13.49 1.90
CA ALA A 39 18.95 -12.31 2.17
C ALA A 39 18.60 -12.21 3.66
N GLN A 40 18.63 -11.00 4.20
CA GLN A 40 18.22 -10.70 5.57
C GLN A 40 17.42 -9.40 5.58
N LEU A 41 16.28 -9.39 6.26
CA LEU A 41 15.53 -8.17 6.51
C LEU A 41 16.25 -7.32 7.56
N VAL A 42 16.17 -6.01 7.40
CA VAL A 42 16.71 -5.03 8.35
C VAL A 42 15.68 -3.94 8.58
N PHE A 43 15.55 -3.51 9.83
CA PHE A 43 14.82 -2.33 10.21
C PHE A 43 15.64 -1.54 11.22
N ILE A 44 15.98 -0.32 10.85
CA ILE A 44 16.72 0.66 11.64
C ILE A 44 15.69 1.64 12.20
N ASP A 45 15.14 1.27 13.37
CA ASP A 45 14.14 2.05 14.10
C ASP A 45 14.80 3.16 14.94
N LYS A 46 15.60 3.99 14.28
CA LYS A 46 16.25 5.17 14.87
C LYS A 46 16.26 6.31 13.86
N PRO A 47 16.24 7.57 14.30
CA PRO A 47 16.25 8.73 13.42
C PRO A 47 17.67 8.93 12.87
N VAL A 48 18.02 8.17 11.85
CA VAL A 48 19.37 8.14 11.26
C VAL A 48 19.51 9.13 10.11
N CYS A 49 18.40 9.61 9.54
CA CYS A 49 18.44 10.63 8.52
C CYS A 49 17.23 11.59 8.58
N ARG A 50 17.35 12.71 7.87
CA ARG A 50 16.31 13.76 7.80
C ARG A 50 16.38 14.51 6.49
N ILE A 51 15.22 14.91 5.93
CA ILE A 51 15.14 15.82 4.78
C ILE A 51 14.73 17.20 5.31
N PRO A 52 15.65 18.13 5.59
CA PRO A 52 15.31 19.41 6.21
C PRO A 52 14.69 20.41 5.21
N ASN A 53 13.73 21.21 5.67
CA ASN A 53 13.27 22.37 4.91
C ASN A 53 14.35 23.46 4.80
N LEU A 54 14.29 24.25 3.74
CA LEU A 54 14.95 25.55 3.69
C LEU A 54 14.20 26.53 4.62
N ALA A 55 14.94 27.31 5.40
CA ALA A 55 14.35 28.28 6.31
C ALA A 55 13.49 29.33 5.58
N ILE A 56 12.31 29.64 6.14
CA ILE A 56 11.34 30.62 5.58
C ILE A 56 11.97 31.98 5.26
N HIS A 57 12.97 32.42 6.03
CA HIS A 57 13.68 33.68 5.82
C HIS A 57 14.41 33.74 4.47
N MET A 58 14.81 32.58 3.93
CA MET A 58 15.46 32.38 2.64
C MET A 58 14.47 31.91 1.55
N ALA A 59 13.27 31.46 1.94
CA ALA A 59 12.21 30.98 1.05
C ALA A 59 10.90 31.76 1.29
N ARG A 60 10.97 33.09 1.18
CA ARG A 60 9.91 34.01 1.67
C ARG A 60 8.53 33.77 1.07
N ASP A 61 8.46 33.28 -0.17
CA ASP A 61 7.21 33.10 -0.92
C ASP A 61 6.61 31.69 -0.81
N ILE A 62 7.22 30.78 -0.04
CA ILE A 62 6.80 29.36 0.07
C ILE A 62 5.33 29.18 0.47
N ASN A 63 4.79 30.04 1.34
CA ASN A 63 3.41 29.95 1.80
C ASN A 63 2.40 30.54 0.79
N ASN A 64 2.86 31.39 -0.12
CA ASN A 64 2.01 32.03 -1.13
C ASN A 64 2.02 31.25 -2.45
N GLU A 65 3.19 30.76 -2.86
CA GLU A 65 3.37 30.00 -4.12
C GLU A 65 3.32 28.48 -3.94
N GLY A 66 3.31 28.01 -2.70
CA GLY A 66 3.46 26.61 -2.37
C GLY A 66 4.92 26.15 -2.40
N LEU A 67 5.17 25.01 -1.74
CA LEU A 67 6.48 24.38 -1.68
C LEU A 67 6.76 23.58 -2.96
N LYS A 68 7.70 24.08 -3.76
CA LYS A 68 8.19 23.42 -4.99
C LYS A 68 9.50 22.71 -4.66
N ILE A 69 9.47 21.38 -4.63
CA ILE A 69 10.64 20.55 -4.28
C ILE A 69 11.29 20.02 -5.55
N ASP A 70 12.57 20.33 -5.74
CA ASP A 70 13.39 19.67 -6.75
C ASP A 70 13.73 18.24 -6.30
N LYS A 71 13.21 17.27 -7.06
CA LYS A 71 13.27 15.85 -6.72
C LYS A 71 14.71 15.32 -6.60
N GLN A 72 15.65 15.87 -7.36
CA GLN A 72 17.03 15.36 -7.41
C GLN A 72 17.93 16.00 -6.35
N THR A 73 17.74 17.29 -6.08
CA THR A 73 18.67 18.10 -5.28
C THR A 73 18.15 18.42 -3.89
N GLN A 74 16.84 18.35 -3.65
CA GLN A 74 16.21 18.77 -2.38
C GLN A 74 15.55 17.63 -1.59
N LEU A 75 15.50 16.41 -2.13
CA LEU A 75 15.04 15.21 -1.42
C LEU A 75 16.13 14.33 -0.78
N PRO A 76 17.40 14.32 -1.24
CA PRO A 76 18.44 13.52 -0.60
C PRO A 76 18.57 13.80 0.92
N PRO A 77 18.24 12.84 1.80
CA PRO A 77 18.26 13.06 3.25
C PRO A 77 19.69 13.20 3.75
N LEU A 78 19.87 14.08 4.74
CA LEU A 78 21.10 14.22 5.50
C LEU A 78 21.20 13.05 6.50
N MET A 79 22.30 12.31 6.48
CA MET A 79 22.59 11.21 7.42
C MET A 79 23.68 11.58 8.43
N GLY A 80 24.50 12.60 8.14
CA GLY A 80 25.53 13.04 9.07
C GLY A 80 26.44 14.15 8.55
N LEU A 81 27.44 14.49 9.38
CA LEU A 81 28.51 15.42 9.04
C LEU A 81 29.73 14.65 8.54
N GLY A 82 30.42 15.20 7.54
CA GLY A 82 31.62 14.59 6.96
C GLY A 82 32.19 15.43 5.82
N ASP A 83 33.43 15.11 5.47
CA ASP A 83 34.18 15.73 4.37
C ASP A 83 33.68 15.26 3.00
N GLU A 84 33.91 16.05 1.95
CA GLU A 84 33.48 15.75 0.57
C GLU A 84 34.06 14.43 0.03
N SER A 85 35.15 13.93 0.61
CA SER A 85 35.79 12.66 0.26
C SER A 85 35.03 11.43 0.79
N VAL A 86 34.09 11.61 1.73
CA VAL A 86 33.33 10.51 2.33
C VAL A 86 32.16 10.13 1.43
N LEU A 87 32.31 9.01 0.73
CA LEU A 87 31.21 8.39 0.01
C LEU A 87 30.16 7.87 1.01
N ALA A 88 28.92 8.34 0.90
CA ALA A 88 27.82 8.01 1.81
C ALA A 88 27.56 6.50 1.99
N MET A 89 27.97 5.70 1.00
CA MET A 89 27.89 4.25 0.99
C MET A 89 28.64 3.58 2.15
N GLU A 90 29.84 4.07 2.49
CA GLU A 90 30.67 3.46 3.53
C GLU A 90 30.07 3.66 4.94
N PRO A 91 29.67 4.89 5.35
CA PRO A 91 28.92 5.09 6.58
C PRO A 91 27.62 4.31 6.64
N LEU A 92 26.87 4.22 5.53
CA LEU A 92 25.61 3.47 5.48
C LEU A 92 25.84 1.97 5.73
N LYS A 93 26.81 1.34 5.05
CA LYS A 93 27.15 -0.07 5.28
C LYS A 93 27.59 -0.32 6.72
N LYS A 94 28.36 0.60 7.32
CA LYS A 94 28.75 0.51 8.73
C LYS A 94 27.54 0.53 9.67
N LEU A 95 26.64 1.49 9.46
CA LEU A 95 25.39 1.60 10.23
C LEU A 95 24.55 0.31 10.15
N ILE A 96 24.30 -0.19 8.94
CA ILE A 96 23.53 -1.42 8.74
C ILE A 96 24.22 -2.60 9.43
N ALA A 97 25.54 -2.72 9.26
CA ALA A 97 26.31 -3.83 9.81
C ALA A 97 26.32 -3.85 11.34
N GLU A 98 26.41 -2.67 11.97
CA GLU A 98 26.26 -2.51 13.42
C GLU A 98 24.89 -2.99 13.89
N PHE A 99 23.82 -2.56 13.23
CA PHE A 99 22.44 -2.94 13.57
C PHE A 99 22.19 -4.45 13.47
N VAL A 100 22.75 -5.12 12.46
CA VAL A 100 22.55 -6.57 12.27
C VAL A 100 23.65 -7.43 12.91
N GLY A 101 24.65 -6.82 13.56
CA GLY A 101 25.74 -7.53 14.24
C GLY A 101 26.73 -8.25 13.32
N ILE A 102 27.05 -7.68 12.15
CA ILE A 102 28.02 -8.26 11.19
C ILE A 102 29.16 -7.28 10.86
N ARG A 103 30.17 -7.75 10.11
CA ARG A 103 31.20 -6.86 9.55
C ARG A 103 30.66 -6.16 8.29
N PRO A 104 30.91 -4.86 8.09
CA PRO A 104 30.42 -4.11 6.92
C PRO A 104 30.80 -4.74 5.57
N GLY A 105 32.01 -5.29 5.46
CA GLY A 105 32.49 -5.96 4.25
C GLY A 105 31.76 -7.27 3.90
N LYS A 106 30.82 -7.75 4.73
CA LYS A 106 29.94 -8.87 4.38
C LYS A 106 28.69 -8.44 3.60
N ILE A 107 28.35 -7.15 3.60
CA ILE A 107 27.17 -6.62 2.90
C ILE A 107 27.55 -6.45 1.42
N GLU A 108 26.94 -7.27 0.57
CA GLU A 108 27.16 -7.20 -0.87
C GLU A 108 26.32 -6.12 -1.53
N SER A 109 25.03 -6.15 -1.25
CA SER A 109 24.04 -5.22 -1.76
C SER A 109 22.88 -5.07 -0.79
N PHE A 110 22.03 -4.08 -1.04
CA PHE A 110 20.86 -3.82 -0.24
C PHE A 110 19.78 -3.16 -1.09
N ARG A 111 18.53 -3.27 -0.65
CA ARG A 111 17.39 -2.46 -1.09
C ARG A 111 16.72 -1.97 0.17
N LEU A 112 16.73 -0.66 0.38
CA LEU A 112 16.23 -0.01 1.59
C LEU A 112 15.29 1.12 1.20
N ASP A 113 14.21 1.22 1.95
CA ASP A 113 13.25 2.30 1.91
C ASP A 113 13.51 3.22 3.11
N VAL A 114 13.40 4.52 2.86
CA VAL A 114 13.38 5.53 3.92
C VAL A 114 11.99 5.49 4.55
N VAL A 115 11.91 5.48 5.88
CA VAL A 115 10.63 5.31 6.59
C VAL A 115 10.47 6.31 7.73
N ASP A 116 9.25 6.78 7.97
CA ASP A 116 8.91 7.44 9.23
C ASP A 116 8.94 6.41 10.37
N ILE A 117 9.70 6.71 11.42
CA ILE A 117 9.77 5.87 12.63
C ILE A 117 8.70 6.23 13.65
N GLN A 118 7.95 7.33 13.44
CA GLN A 118 6.85 7.69 14.32
C GLN A 118 5.77 6.59 14.26
N PRO A 119 5.48 5.89 15.39
CA PRO A 119 4.51 4.81 15.39
C PRO A 119 3.12 5.26 14.92
N GLY A 120 2.36 4.33 14.34
CA GLY A 120 0.93 4.51 14.13
C GLY A 120 0.23 4.74 15.47
N THR A 121 -0.79 5.58 15.49
CA THR A 121 -1.51 5.91 16.72
C THR A 121 -2.99 6.13 16.45
N LEU A 122 -3.81 5.92 17.49
CA LEU A 122 -5.17 6.41 17.49
C LEU A 122 -5.17 7.90 17.86
N GLY A 123 -6.08 8.66 17.26
CA GLY A 123 -6.20 10.09 17.52
C GLY A 123 -7.62 10.60 17.28
N GLY A 124 -7.79 11.91 17.45
CA GLY A 124 -9.11 12.52 17.59
C GLY A 124 -9.52 12.65 19.06
N ILE A 125 -10.57 13.41 19.32
CA ILE A 125 -11.03 13.70 20.70
C ILE A 125 -11.53 12.42 21.38
N TYR A 126 -11.99 11.44 20.59
CA TYR A 126 -12.56 10.17 21.01
C TYR A 126 -11.77 8.96 20.53
N ASN A 127 -10.53 9.14 20.06
CA ASN A 127 -9.72 8.08 19.42
C ASN A 127 -10.39 7.45 18.19
N GLU A 128 -11.19 8.24 17.46
CA GLU A 128 -11.99 7.81 16.31
C GLU A 128 -11.20 7.72 14.99
N PHE A 129 -9.93 8.12 15.00
CA PHE A 129 -9.05 8.14 13.83
C PHE A 129 -7.81 7.27 14.02
N ILE A 130 -7.31 6.75 12.91
CA ILE A 130 -6.01 6.10 12.78
C ILE A 130 -5.08 7.08 12.08
N PHE A 131 -3.95 7.43 12.70
CA PHE A 131 -2.86 8.16 12.06
C PHE A 131 -1.67 7.22 11.87
N ALA A 132 -1.37 6.83 10.63
CA ALA A 132 -0.35 5.82 10.35
C ALA A 132 0.34 6.04 9.00
N PRO A 133 1.62 5.68 8.86
CA PRO A 133 2.27 5.56 7.57
C PRO A 133 1.77 4.30 6.84
N ARG A 134 1.74 4.34 5.50
CA ARG A 134 1.49 3.15 4.66
C ARG A 134 0.13 2.48 4.96
N TYR A 135 -0.84 3.26 5.44
CA TYR A 135 -2.19 2.76 5.60
C TYR A 135 -2.71 2.30 4.24
N ASP A 136 -2.41 3.08 3.20
CA ASP A 136 -2.40 2.64 1.82
C ASP A 136 -1.18 1.74 1.53
N ASN A 137 -1.31 0.45 1.25
CA ASN A 137 -2.52 -0.38 1.36
C ASN A 137 -2.36 -1.51 2.41
N LEU A 138 -1.51 -1.30 3.42
CA LEU A 138 -1.31 -2.30 4.49
C LEU A 138 -2.58 -2.52 5.31
N SER A 139 -3.50 -1.55 5.33
CA SER A 139 -4.81 -1.68 5.97
C SER A 139 -5.68 -2.78 5.34
N SER A 140 -5.75 -2.82 4.00
CA SER A 140 -6.46 -3.87 3.27
C SER A 140 -5.73 -5.21 3.34
N CYS A 141 -4.39 -5.19 3.28
CA CYS A 141 -3.58 -6.41 3.48
C CYS A 141 -3.88 -7.05 4.85
N HIS A 142 -3.89 -6.23 5.90
CA HIS A 142 -4.23 -6.65 7.24
C HIS A 142 -5.65 -7.21 7.31
N ALA A 143 -6.64 -6.50 6.76
CA ALA A 143 -8.03 -6.96 6.79
C ALA A 143 -8.24 -8.29 6.05
N ALA A 144 -7.61 -8.45 4.89
CA ALA A 144 -7.71 -9.68 4.09
C ALA A 144 -7.07 -10.88 4.81
N ILE A 145 -5.92 -10.69 5.46
CA ILE A 145 -5.27 -11.76 6.24
C ILE A 145 -6.08 -12.12 7.48
N GLU A 146 -6.59 -11.14 8.23
CA GLU A 146 -7.48 -11.39 9.38
C GLU A 146 -8.73 -12.17 8.97
N ALA A 147 -9.30 -11.84 7.81
CA ALA A 147 -10.46 -12.56 7.28
C ALA A 147 -10.13 -13.99 6.85
N LEU A 148 -8.96 -14.22 6.21
CA LEU A 148 -8.53 -15.55 5.80
C LEU A 148 -8.17 -16.45 6.99
N ILE A 149 -7.61 -15.90 8.07
CA ILE A 149 -7.30 -16.66 9.29
C ILE A 149 -8.57 -17.22 9.94
N ASP A 150 -9.65 -16.43 9.94
CA ASP A 150 -10.94 -16.82 10.51
C ASP A 150 -11.84 -17.58 9.52
N ALA A 151 -11.37 -17.78 8.28
CA ALA A 151 -12.14 -18.44 7.25
C ALA A 151 -12.38 -19.93 7.59
N PRO A 152 -13.57 -20.47 7.27
CA PRO A 152 -13.87 -21.88 7.49
C PRO A 152 -12.93 -22.79 6.69
N SER A 153 -12.43 -23.86 7.32
CA SER A 153 -11.51 -24.82 6.68
C SER A 153 -12.19 -25.77 5.70
N GLU A 154 -13.49 -26.04 5.91
CA GLU A 154 -14.30 -26.88 5.04
C GLU A 154 -15.24 -26.00 4.22
N THR A 155 -14.84 -25.74 2.97
CA THR A 155 -15.61 -24.93 2.02
C THR A 155 -15.62 -25.58 0.64
N GLU A 156 -16.63 -25.24 -0.16
CA GLU A 156 -16.72 -25.66 -1.56
C GLU A 156 -15.68 -24.94 -2.43
N PHE A 157 -15.29 -23.73 -2.05
CA PHE A 157 -14.42 -22.86 -2.83
C PHE A 157 -12.96 -22.90 -2.36
N THR A 158 -12.03 -22.59 -3.25
CA THR A 158 -10.64 -22.33 -2.86
C THR A 158 -10.53 -20.88 -2.42
N GLN A 159 -10.19 -20.67 -1.15
CA GLN A 159 -10.03 -19.32 -0.57
C GLN A 159 -8.59 -18.84 -0.81
N VAL A 160 -8.43 -17.63 -1.35
CA VAL A 160 -7.12 -17.07 -1.71
C VAL A 160 -7.05 -15.61 -1.29
N VAL A 161 -5.97 -15.24 -0.60
CA VAL A 161 -5.53 -13.85 -0.46
C VAL A 161 -4.24 -13.69 -1.25
N ALA A 162 -4.21 -12.71 -2.15
CA ALA A 162 -3.04 -12.36 -2.95
C ALA A 162 -2.61 -10.92 -2.63
N LEU A 163 -1.43 -10.76 -2.06
CA LEU A 163 -0.83 -9.46 -1.73
C LEU A 163 0.32 -9.18 -2.69
N PHE A 164 0.20 -8.13 -3.50
CA PHE A 164 1.14 -7.81 -4.58
C PHE A 164 2.06 -6.64 -4.21
N ASP A 165 3.31 -6.69 -4.72
CA ASP A 165 4.24 -5.56 -4.68
C ASP A 165 4.04 -4.70 -5.95
N ASN A 166 4.59 -3.49 -5.97
CA ASN A 166 4.71 -2.67 -7.20
C ASN A 166 3.43 -2.13 -7.81
N GLU A 167 2.33 -2.11 -7.06
CA GLU A 167 1.09 -1.40 -7.44
C GLU A 167 1.38 0.05 -7.81
N GLU A 168 2.06 0.77 -6.91
CA GLU A 168 2.39 2.20 -6.99
C GLU A 168 3.23 2.61 -8.21
N VAL A 169 3.79 1.64 -8.92
CA VAL A 169 4.60 1.84 -10.14
C VAL A 169 4.01 1.10 -11.35
N GLY A 170 2.75 0.67 -11.26
CA GLY A 170 1.96 0.12 -12.36
C GLY A 170 1.90 -1.40 -12.45
N SER A 171 2.34 -2.14 -11.43
CA SER A 171 2.20 -3.61 -11.29
C SER A 171 2.83 -4.48 -12.40
N ALA A 172 3.58 -3.91 -13.32
CA ALA A 172 4.19 -4.61 -14.46
C ALA A 172 5.53 -5.29 -14.10
N THR A 173 5.54 -6.09 -13.04
CA THR A 173 6.72 -6.79 -12.53
C THR A 173 6.40 -8.26 -12.21
N PRO A 174 7.41 -9.13 -11.97
CA PRO A 174 7.16 -10.49 -11.54
C PRO A 174 6.40 -10.62 -10.20
N ALA A 175 6.50 -9.62 -9.33
CA ALA A 175 5.87 -9.57 -8.01
C ALA A 175 4.57 -8.74 -7.97
N GLY A 176 4.25 -8.03 -9.06
CA GLY A 176 3.04 -7.21 -9.16
C GLY A 176 1.83 -7.95 -9.71
N ALA A 177 0.67 -7.30 -9.61
CA ALA A 177 -0.60 -7.85 -10.05
C ALA A 177 -0.67 -8.12 -11.56
N GLY A 178 0.17 -7.44 -12.34
CA GLY A 178 0.35 -7.71 -13.76
C GLY A 178 1.19 -8.95 -14.08
N SER A 179 1.60 -9.72 -13.07
CA SER A 179 2.39 -10.95 -13.24
C SER A 179 1.55 -12.14 -13.73
N ARG A 180 2.23 -13.20 -14.17
CA ARG A 180 1.65 -14.55 -14.36
C ARG A 180 1.76 -15.41 -13.09
N PHE A 181 1.98 -14.78 -11.94
CA PHE A 181 2.17 -15.52 -10.71
C PHE A 181 0.86 -16.14 -10.21
N LEU A 182 -0.20 -15.32 -10.08
CA LEU A 182 -1.45 -15.73 -9.43
C LEU A 182 -2.22 -16.78 -10.25
N ASP A 183 -2.36 -16.58 -11.56
CA ASP A 183 -3.04 -17.53 -12.44
C ASP A 183 -2.30 -18.87 -12.51
N ASN A 184 -0.97 -18.86 -12.65
CA ASN A 184 -0.18 -20.10 -12.59
C ASN A 184 -0.28 -20.77 -11.20
N PHE A 185 -0.36 -19.99 -10.11
CA PHE A 185 -0.50 -20.53 -8.76
C PHE A 185 -1.85 -21.25 -8.58
N ILE A 186 -2.96 -20.61 -8.98
CA ILE A 186 -4.30 -21.19 -8.89
C ILE A 186 -4.43 -22.42 -9.82
N GLU A 187 -3.90 -22.35 -11.05
CA GLU A 187 -3.89 -23.49 -11.97
C GLU A 187 -3.15 -24.69 -11.36
N ARG A 188 -2.00 -24.46 -10.70
CA ARG A 188 -1.24 -25.51 -10.01
C ARG A 188 -2.00 -26.11 -8.82
N ILE A 189 -2.76 -25.31 -8.07
CA ILE A 189 -3.64 -25.83 -7.00
C ILE A 189 -4.70 -26.74 -7.60
N SER A 190 -5.37 -26.30 -8.67
CA SER A 190 -6.38 -27.11 -9.35
C SER A 190 -5.80 -28.44 -9.85
N LEU A 191 -4.67 -28.39 -10.57
CA LEU A 191 -3.99 -29.58 -11.08
C LEU A 191 -3.55 -30.54 -9.96
N SER A 192 -3.14 -30.02 -8.79
CA SER A 192 -2.75 -30.85 -7.64
C SER A 192 -3.91 -31.69 -7.08
N LYS A 193 -5.15 -31.30 -7.34
CA LYS A 193 -6.37 -32.04 -6.99
C LYS A 193 -6.84 -32.99 -8.10
N ASN A 194 -6.00 -33.29 -9.10
CA ASN A 194 -6.31 -34.09 -10.30
C ASN A 194 -7.44 -33.51 -11.17
N ASN A 195 -7.70 -32.20 -11.08
CA ASN A 195 -8.61 -31.54 -12.00
C ASN A 195 -8.00 -31.41 -13.39
N SER A 196 -8.84 -31.48 -14.42
CA SER A 196 -8.42 -31.11 -15.78
C SER A 196 -8.26 -29.60 -15.89
N ARG A 197 -7.57 -29.14 -16.94
CA ARG A 197 -7.48 -27.72 -17.27
C ARG A 197 -8.86 -27.10 -17.55
N GLU A 198 -9.79 -27.89 -18.09
CA GLU A 198 -11.18 -27.47 -18.27
C GLU A 198 -11.87 -27.18 -16.94
N ASN A 199 -11.65 -28.02 -15.92
CA ASN A 199 -12.18 -27.75 -14.58
C ASN A 199 -11.61 -26.45 -13.99
N PHE A 200 -10.36 -26.10 -14.28
CA PHE A 200 -9.80 -24.80 -13.90
C PHE A 200 -10.57 -23.64 -14.55
N PHE A 201 -10.78 -23.66 -15.88
CA PHE A 201 -11.55 -22.60 -16.54
C PHE A 201 -12.99 -22.48 -16.02
N ARG A 202 -13.65 -23.61 -15.75
CA ARG A 202 -14.97 -23.63 -15.13
C ARG A 202 -14.97 -23.05 -13.71
N ALA A 203 -13.92 -23.33 -12.92
CA ALA A 203 -13.76 -22.76 -11.59
C ALA A 203 -13.55 -21.24 -11.63
N MET A 204 -12.75 -20.75 -12.57
CA MET A 204 -12.55 -19.30 -12.76
C MET A 204 -13.89 -18.60 -13.07
N ASN A 205 -14.73 -19.18 -13.93
CA ASN A 205 -16.03 -18.61 -14.30
C ASN A 205 -17.05 -18.54 -13.14
N VAL A 206 -16.82 -19.23 -12.03
CA VAL A 206 -17.68 -19.17 -10.82
C VAL A 206 -16.94 -18.56 -9.64
N SER A 207 -15.75 -17.97 -9.88
CA SER A 207 -14.97 -17.30 -8.87
C SER A 207 -15.32 -15.81 -8.82
N THR A 208 -15.23 -15.22 -7.63
CA THR A 208 -15.40 -13.79 -7.41
C THR A 208 -14.18 -13.24 -6.69
N MET A 209 -13.75 -12.04 -7.06
CA MET A 209 -12.64 -11.34 -6.41
C MET A 209 -13.08 -10.04 -5.78
N ILE A 210 -12.52 -9.73 -4.62
CA ILE A 210 -12.57 -8.40 -4.03
C ILE A 210 -11.16 -7.79 -4.16
N SER A 211 -11.05 -6.74 -4.98
CA SER A 211 -9.87 -5.87 -5.04
C SER A 211 -10.01 -4.82 -3.94
N ALA A 212 -9.26 -4.98 -2.85
CA ALA A 212 -9.31 -4.08 -1.71
C ALA A 212 -8.13 -3.11 -1.74
N ASP A 213 -8.42 -1.83 -1.88
CA ASP A 213 -7.44 -0.75 -1.96
C ASP A 213 -8.04 0.58 -1.51
N GLY A 214 -7.25 1.50 -0.95
CA GLY A 214 -7.74 2.72 -0.30
C GLY A 214 -8.78 3.52 -1.12
N ALA A 215 -9.67 4.24 -0.44
CA ALA A 215 -10.66 5.11 -1.07
C ALA A 215 -10.55 6.54 -0.53
N HIS A 216 -10.81 7.54 -1.37
CA HIS A 216 -10.73 8.93 -0.94
C HIS A 216 -11.97 9.36 -0.14
N ALA A 217 -11.81 9.59 1.15
CA ALA A 217 -12.83 10.27 1.94
C ALA A 217 -12.98 11.73 1.46
N VAL A 218 -14.17 12.31 1.59
CA VAL A 218 -14.36 13.74 1.33
C VAL A 218 -13.47 14.55 2.27
N HIS A 219 -12.66 15.43 1.69
CA HIS A 219 -11.78 16.29 2.47
C HIS A 219 -12.56 17.54 2.91
N PRO A 220 -12.71 17.84 4.21
CA PRO A 220 -13.56 18.94 4.68
C PRO A 220 -13.10 20.33 4.18
N ASN A 221 -11.79 20.51 3.96
CA ASN A 221 -11.23 21.75 3.41
C ASN A 221 -11.17 21.80 1.88
N TYR A 222 -11.49 20.70 1.18
CA TYR A 222 -11.47 20.62 -0.29
C TYR A 222 -12.66 19.80 -0.83
N PRO A 223 -13.91 20.09 -0.41
CA PRO A 223 -15.07 19.29 -0.80
C PRO A 223 -15.31 19.29 -2.32
N GLU A 224 -14.87 20.33 -3.03
CA GLU A 224 -14.92 20.45 -4.48
C GLU A 224 -14.04 19.44 -5.23
N ALA A 225 -13.17 18.72 -4.52
CA ALA A 225 -12.41 17.61 -5.08
C ALA A 225 -13.30 16.42 -5.46
N HIS A 226 -14.45 16.24 -4.79
CA HIS A 226 -15.35 15.10 -4.95
C HIS A 226 -16.57 15.40 -5.82
N ASP A 227 -17.21 14.33 -6.27
CA ASP A 227 -18.55 14.41 -6.85
C ASP A 227 -19.57 14.75 -5.73
N PRO A 228 -20.50 15.69 -5.95
CA PRO A 228 -21.40 16.18 -4.91
C PRO A 228 -22.38 15.13 -4.36
N HIS A 229 -22.56 13.99 -5.05
CA HIS A 229 -23.46 12.92 -4.62
C HIS A 229 -22.73 11.67 -4.13
N HIS A 230 -21.39 11.62 -4.26
CA HIS A 230 -20.56 10.49 -3.86
C HIS A 230 -19.47 10.99 -2.90
N LEU A 231 -19.84 11.14 -1.64
CA LEU A 231 -19.03 11.73 -0.57
C LEU A 231 -18.72 10.70 0.52
N PRO A 232 -17.77 9.77 0.31
CA PRO A 232 -17.39 8.83 1.36
C PRO A 232 -16.90 9.56 2.59
N MET A 233 -17.43 9.20 3.75
CA MET A 233 -17.06 9.74 5.05
C MET A 233 -16.20 8.73 5.81
N LEU A 234 -15.26 9.22 6.62
CA LEU A 234 -14.59 8.38 7.62
C LEU A 234 -15.64 7.82 8.60
N ASN A 235 -15.42 6.58 9.05
CA ASN A 235 -16.31 5.78 9.87
C ASN A 235 -17.72 5.57 9.27
N GLY A 236 -17.87 5.78 7.95
CA GLY A 236 -19.11 5.55 7.20
C GLY A 236 -19.22 4.13 6.63
N GLY A 237 -18.14 3.34 6.70
CA GLY A 237 -18.04 1.98 6.19
C GLY A 237 -17.25 1.88 4.88
N PRO A 238 -16.89 0.65 4.44
CA PRO A 238 -16.14 0.40 3.22
C PRO A 238 -16.82 1.01 1.98
N VAL A 239 -16.00 1.49 1.06
CA VAL A 239 -16.42 2.25 -0.11
C VAL A 239 -16.32 1.38 -1.36
N ILE A 240 -17.42 1.21 -2.08
CA ILE A 240 -17.43 0.63 -3.42
C ILE A 240 -16.94 1.69 -4.40
N LYS A 241 -15.93 1.36 -5.21
CA LYS A 241 -15.33 2.28 -6.19
C LYS A 241 -15.85 1.92 -7.58
N VAL A 242 -16.51 2.87 -8.24
CA VAL A 242 -17.08 2.68 -9.58
C VAL A 242 -16.52 3.72 -10.54
N ASN A 243 -16.10 3.28 -11.72
CA ASN A 243 -15.60 4.18 -12.76
C ASN A 243 -15.88 3.64 -14.17
N ALA A 244 -16.54 4.44 -15.00
CA ALA A 244 -16.92 4.05 -16.37
C ALA A 244 -15.76 3.87 -17.36
N MET A 245 -14.52 4.22 -16.98
CA MET A 245 -13.31 3.97 -17.77
C MET A 245 -12.56 2.73 -17.29
N GLU A 246 -13.21 1.87 -16.49
CA GLU A 246 -12.64 0.62 -15.94
C GLU A 246 -11.34 0.86 -15.16
N ARG A 247 -11.26 2.01 -14.47
CA ARG A 247 -10.19 2.28 -13.48
C ARG A 247 -10.35 1.45 -12.21
N TYR A 248 -11.58 0.99 -11.99
CA TYR A 248 -12.00 0.07 -10.95
C TYR A 248 -12.81 -1.02 -11.64
N THR A 249 -12.69 -2.26 -11.17
CA THR A 249 -13.24 -3.45 -11.82
C THR A 249 -14.69 -3.78 -11.44
N SER A 250 -15.34 -2.90 -10.68
CA SER A 250 -16.64 -3.15 -10.05
C SER A 250 -17.77 -3.40 -11.03
N ASP A 251 -18.09 -4.67 -11.25
CA ASP A 251 -19.23 -5.14 -12.03
C ASP A 251 -20.47 -5.44 -11.16
N ILE A 252 -21.64 -5.50 -11.78
CA ILE A 252 -22.94 -5.72 -11.12
C ILE A 252 -23.01 -7.07 -10.39
N ASP A 253 -22.45 -8.15 -10.94
CA ASP A 253 -22.58 -9.49 -10.36
C ASP A 253 -21.71 -9.62 -9.10
N ALA A 254 -20.47 -9.11 -9.15
CA ALA A 254 -19.60 -9.04 -7.99
C ALA A 254 -20.12 -8.09 -6.91
N LEU A 255 -20.81 -7.01 -7.31
CA LEU A 255 -21.44 -6.07 -6.39
C LEU A 255 -22.59 -6.72 -5.61
N GLU A 256 -23.40 -7.58 -6.24
CA GLU A 256 -24.47 -8.30 -5.55
C GLU A 256 -23.92 -9.28 -4.49
N HIS A 257 -22.82 -9.98 -4.80
CA HIS A 257 -22.10 -10.79 -3.82
C HIS A 257 -21.63 -9.95 -2.63
N LEU A 258 -21.01 -8.79 -2.90
CA LEU A 258 -20.55 -7.87 -1.86
C LEU A 258 -21.69 -7.35 -0.98
N ASN A 259 -22.81 -6.94 -1.59
CA ASN A 259 -23.99 -6.47 -0.87
C ASN A 259 -24.56 -7.56 0.05
N SER A 260 -24.59 -8.80 -0.43
CA SER A 260 -25.00 -9.95 0.37
C SER A 260 -24.06 -10.17 1.57
N CYS A 261 -22.75 -10.05 1.38
CA CYS A 261 -21.76 -10.12 2.46
C CYS A 261 -21.97 -8.98 3.48
N ALA A 262 -22.15 -7.74 3.01
CA ALA A 262 -22.37 -6.58 3.87
C ALA A 262 -23.65 -6.70 4.71
N LEU A 263 -24.73 -7.24 4.12
CA LEU A 263 -25.99 -7.50 4.82
C LEU A 263 -25.80 -8.50 5.97
N ARG A 264 -25.08 -9.61 5.74
CA ARG A 264 -24.78 -10.61 6.78
C ARG A 264 -23.88 -10.03 7.87
N ALA A 265 -22.84 -9.28 7.47
CA ALA A 265 -21.93 -8.60 8.38
C ALA A 265 -22.57 -7.44 9.16
N LYS A 266 -23.75 -6.96 8.74
CA LYS A 266 -24.38 -5.72 9.21
C LYS A 266 -23.48 -4.49 9.03
N VAL A 267 -22.70 -4.49 7.95
CA VAL A 267 -21.78 -3.42 7.58
C VAL A 267 -22.47 -2.49 6.59
N LYS A 268 -22.34 -1.18 6.80
CA LYS A 268 -22.78 -0.19 5.81
C LYS A 268 -21.71 -0.05 4.73
N LEU A 269 -22.15 0.09 3.49
CA LEU A 269 -21.29 0.42 2.37
C LEU A 269 -21.55 1.85 1.92
N GLN A 270 -20.50 2.48 1.41
CA GLN A 270 -20.54 3.78 0.74
C GLN A 270 -20.18 3.61 -0.73
N THR A 271 -20.38 4.63 -1.54
CA THR A 271 -20.02 4.60 -2.96
C THR A 271 -19.15 5.78 -3.32
N PHE A 272 -18.07 5.52 -4.05
CA PHE A 272 -17.23 6.52 -4.67
C PHE A 272 -17.38 6.45 -6.19
N VAL A 273 -17.68 7.61 -6.76
CA VAL A 273 -17.59 7.87 -8.20
C VAL A 273 -16.76 9.14 -8.36
N ALA A 274 -15.73 9.07 -9.19
CA ALA A 274 -14.91 10.24 -9.48
C ALA A 274 -15.74 11.30 -10.23
N ARG A 275 -15.42 12.59 -10.02
CA ARG A 275 -15.99 13.65 -10.85
C ARG A 275 -15.66 13.40 -12.32
N THR A 276 -16.63 13.60 -13.20
CA THR A 276 -16.46 13.35 -14.65
C THR A 276 -15.35 14.21 -15.27
N ASP A 277 -15.04 15.37 -14.70
CA ASP A 277 -14.00 16.29 -15.18
C ASP A 277 -12.60 16.03 -14.59
N LYS A 278 -12.44 15.04 -13.70
CA LYS A 278 -11.15 14.69 -13.08
C LYS A 278 -10.83 13.21 -13.26
N PRO A 279 -9.62 12.87 -13.75
CA PRO A 279 -9.20 11.48 -13.78
C PRO A 279 -9.01 10.95 -12.34
N CYS A 280 -9.28 9.67 -12.14
CA CYS A 280 -8.92 8.93 -10.93
C CYS A 280 -7.74 7.98 -11.21
N GLY A 281 -7.06 7.57 -10.14
CA GLY A 281 -6.09 6.48 -10.19
C GLY A 281 -6.74 5.16 -10.60
N SER A 282 -5.91 4.19 -10.97
CA SER A 282 -6.33 2.80 -11.20
C SER A 282 -5.88 1.94 -10.02
N THR A 283 -6.46 0.77 -9.85
CA THR A 283 -6.04 -0.22 -8.84
C THR A 283 -5.47 -1.48 -9.52
N ILE A 284 -5.12 -2.49 -8.73
CA ILE A 284 -4.82 -3.85 -9.23
C ILE A 284 -6.04 -4.59 -9.80
N GLY A 285 -7.26 -4.15 -9.48
CA GLY A 285 -8.51 -4.84 -9.79
C GLY A 285 -8.65 -5.14 -11.27
N PRO A 286 -8.68 -4.12 -12.15
CA PRO A 286 -8.82 -4.32 -13.59
C PRO A 286 -7.72 -5.21 -14.18
N MET A 287 -6.47 -5.05 -13.72
CA MET A 287 -5.34 -5.84 -14.20
C MET A 287 -5.47 -7.32 -13.85
N THR A 288 -5.89 -7.60 -12.62
CA THR A 288 -6.00 -8.96 -12.08
C THR A 288 -7.24 -9.65 -12.66
N ALA A 289 -8.37 -8.95 -12.71
CA ALA A 289 -9.63 -9.44 -13.28
C ALA A 289 -9.46 -9.77 -14.77
N ALA A 290 -8.84 -8.89 -15.56
CA ALA A 290 -8.59 -9.15 -16.98
C ALA A 290 -7.65 -10.34 -17.22
N ARG A 291 -6.71 -10.61 -16.30
CA ARG A 291 -5.79 -11.76 -16.40
C ARG A 291 -6.45 -13.08 -16.02
N LEU A 292 -7.30 -13.06 -15.00
CA LEU A 292 -7.96 -14.25 -14.47
C LEU A 292 -9.28 -14.57 -15.18
N GLY A 293 -9.92 -13.57 -15.79
CA GLY A 293 -11.26 -13.69 -16.35
C GLY A 293 -12.32 -13.92 -15.26
N ILE A 294 -12.23 -13.19 -14.15
CA ILE A 294 -13.15 -13.33 -13.00
C ILE A 294 -13.87 -12.04 -12.71
N ASP A 295 -15.11 -12.16 -12.26
CA ASP A 295 -15.89 -11.03 -11.79
C ASP A 295 -15.25 -10.48 -10.52
N SER A 296 -15.22 -9.15 -10.43
CA SER A 296 -14.53 -8.50 -9.33
C SER A 296 -15.22 -7.21 -8.91
N VAL A 297 -15.01 -6.85 -7.65
CA VAL A 297 -15.42 -5.55 -7.10
C VAL A 297 -14.22 -4.85 -6.48
N ASP A 298 -14.09 -3.56 -6.76
CA ASP A 298 -13.09 -2.70 -6.15
C ASP A 298 -13.70 -1.98 -4.95
N ILE A 299 -13.13 -2.23 -3.77
CA ILE A 299 -13.55 -1.60 -2.52
C ILE A 299 -12.36 -0.95 -1.82
N GLY A 300 -12.63 -0.09 -0.84
CA GLY A 300 -11.59 0.54 -0.04
C GLY A 300 -12.09 1.14 1.25
N ASN A 301 -11.22 1.23 2.26
CA ASN A 301 -11.52 2.07 3.40
C ASN A 301 -11.36 3.55 3.03
N PRO A 302 -12.28 4.43 3.45
CA PRO A 302 -12.15 5.84 3.22
C PRO A 302 -10.97 6.39 4.04
N MET A 303 -10.13 7.20 3.39
CA MET A 303 -8.95 7.80 4.01
C MET A 303 -8.67 9.20 3.46
N ILE A 304 -7.89 9.95 4.22
CA ILE A 304 -7.43 11.31 3.93
C ILE A 304 -5.91 11.32 3.83
N ALA A 305 -5.40 12.16 2.93
CA ALA A 305 -3.98 12.35 2.66
C ALA A 305 -3.28 11.07 2.16
N MET A 306 -3.98 10.28 1.33
CA MET A 306 -3.42 9.12 0.62
C MET A 306 -2.07 9.47 -0.04
N HIS A 307 -1.10 8.57 0.06
CA HIS A 307 0.32 8.74 -0.34
C HIS A 307 1.12 9.77 0.48
N SER A 308 0.58 10.26 1.59
CA SER A 308 1.38 10.97 2.60
C SER A 308 2.26 9.98 3.36
N ILE A 309 3.40 10.45 3.88
CA ILE A 309 4.18 9.67 4.84
C ILE A 309 3.35 9.33 6.10
N ARG A 310 2.28 10.06 6.39
CA ARG A 310 1.39 9.82 7.52
C ARG A 310 -0.06 10.13 7.16
N GLU A 311 -0.81 9.08 6.91
CA GLU A 311 -2.18 9.12 6.41
C GLU A 311 -3.18 9.08 7.57
N MET A 312 -4.46 9.35 7.27
CA MET A 312 -5.54 9.39 8.24
C MET A 312 -6.74 8.57 7.78
N ALA A 313 -7.27 7.71 8.65
CA ALA A 313 -8.45 6.89 8.39
C ALA A 313 -9.36 6.79 9.62
N GLY A 314 -10.56 6.21 9.45
CA GLY A 314 -11.48 5.92 10.55
C GLY A 314 -11.23 4.56 11.20
N THR A 315 -11.39 4.45 12.52
CA THR A 315 -11.25 3.17 13.25
C THR A 315 -12.35 2.17 12.90
N GLU A 316 -13.59 2.63 12.75
CA GLU A 316 -14.75 1.77 12.46
C GLU A 316 -14.70 1.22 11.04
N ASP A 317 -14.10 1.94 10.09
CA ASP A 317 -13.92 1.47 8.72
C ASP A 317 -13.01 0.23 8.68
N GLN A 318 -11.93 0.23 9.46
CA GLN A 318 -11.02 -0.91 9.52
C GLN A 318 -11.70 -2.16 10.08
N LEU A 319 -12.49 -2.01 11.14
CA LEU A 319 -13.28 -3.11 11.70
C LEU A 319 -14.34 -3.61 10.72
N SER A 320 -15.04 -2.68 10.07
CA SER A 320 -16.07 -2.98 9.07
C SER A 320 -15.50 -3.73 7.86
N MET A 321 -14.31 -3.35 7.39
CA MET A 321 -13.61 -4.06 6.31
C MET A 321 -13.28 -5.50 6.70
N ILE A 322 -12.77 -5.73 7.92
CA ILE A 322 -12.48 -7.08 8.42
C ILE A 322 -13.76 -7.93 8.44
N LEU A 323 -14.86 -7.40 8.99
CA LEU A 323 -16.14 -8.11 9.06
C LEU A 323 -16.70 -8.43 7.67
N LEU A 324 -16.63 -7.47 6.74
CA LEU A 324 -17.06 -7.64 5.37
C LEU A 324 -16.28 -8.76 4.65
N LEU A 325 -14.95 -8.77 4.79
CA LEU A 325 -14.10 -9.78 4.16
C LEU A 325 -14.24 -11.16 4.82
N LYS A 326 -14.58 -11.26 6.11
CA LYS A 326 -14.91 -12.54 6.74
C LYS A 326 -16.16 -13.16 6.12
N GLU A 327 -17.20 -12.36 5.87
CA GLU A 327 -18.41 -12.83 5.17
C GLU A 327 -18.17 -13.21 3.72
N HIS A 328 -17.14 -12.65 3.05
CA HIS A 328 -16.74 -13.08 1.71
C HIS A 328 -16.17 -14.50 1.70
N PHE A 329 -15.47 -14.90 2.77
CA PHE A 329 -14.89 -16.24 2.90
C PHE A 329 -15.80 -17.27 3.59
N SER A 330 -16.95 -16.84 4.13
CA SER A 330 -17.91 -17.69 4.85
C SER A 330 -18.84 -18.45 3.90
#